data_AF-A0A385BMU9-F1
#
_entry.id   AF-A0A385BMU9-F1
#
_cell.length_a   1.000
_cell.length_b   1.000
_cell.length_c   1.000
_cell.angle_alpha   90.00
_cell.angle_beta   90.00
_cell.angle_gamma   90.00
#
_symmetry.space_group_name_H-M   'P 1'
#
loop_
_entity.id
_entity.type
_entity.pdbx_description
1 polymer ?
#
loop_
_entity_poly.entity_id
_entity_poly.type
_entity_poly.pdbx_seq_one_letter_code
_entity_poly.pdbx_strand_id
1 'polypeptide(L)' 'MKKKLQLLATAMMLLLSVNASADTIINSDLNLYNPDVRKCLLDASKSEGWELKSVYMNADKKLVYVFSKDNNDKIFISK' A
#
# COMPACT_ATOMS: atom_id res chain seq x y z
N MET A 1 -4.51 -42.33 18.99
CA MET A 1 -4.13 -40.95 19.35
C MET A 1 -3.14 -40.30 18.38
N LYS A 2 -2.13 -41.02 17.84
CA LYS A 2 -1.07 -40.45 16.97
C LYS A 2 -1.57 -39.73 15.69
N LYS A 3 -2.57 -40.27 14.98
CA LYS A 3 -3.12 -39.66 13.74
C LYS A 3 -3.86 -38.33 13.97
N LYS A 4 -4.53 -38.15 15.12
CA LYS A 4 -5.23 -36.91 15.45
C LYS A 4 -4.27 -35.77 15.78
N LEU A 5 -3.13 -36.11 16.41
CA LEU A 5 -2.08 -35.15 16.73
C LEU A 5 -1.34 -34.65 15.48
N GLN A 6 -1.09 -35.55 14.51
CA GLN A 6 -0.50 -35.18 13.22
C GLN A 6 -1.41 -34.24 12.43
N LEU A 7 -2.72 -34.48 12.44
CA LEU A 7 -3.70 -33.62 11.76
C LEU A 7 -3.77 -32.22 12.39
N LEU A 8 -3.66 -32.14 13.72
CA LEU A 8 -3.65 -30.88 14.44
C LEU A 8 -2.37 -30.06 14.12
N ALA A 9 -1.23 -30.75 14.02
CA ALA A 9 0.05 -30.12 13.68
C ALA A 9 0.07 -29.57 12.25
N THR A 10 -0.49 -30.29 11.27
CA THR A 10 -0.60 -29.78 9.88
C THR A 10 -1.58 -28.62 9.76
N ALA A 11 -2.70 -28.64 10.48
CA ALA A 11 -3.62 -27.51 10.50
C ALA A 11 -2.99 -26.24 11.12
N MET A 12 -2.17 -26.40 12.16
CA MET A 12 -1.50 -25.27 12.81
C MET A 12 -0.38 -24.66 11.95
N MET A 13 0.31 -25.46 11.14
CA MET A 13 1.30 -24.95 10.17
C MET A 13 0.66 -24.15 9.04
N LEU A 14 -0.56 -24.50 8.59
CA LEU A 14 -1.31 -23.76 7.57
C LEU A 14 -1.84 -22.41 8.08
N LEU A 15 -2.05 -22.26 9.39
CA LEU A 15 -2.48 -20.99 9.99
C LEU A 15 -1.34 -19.97 10.11
N LEU A 16 -0.08 -20.41 10.05
CA LEU A 16 1.11 -19.55 10.16
C LEU A 16 1.62 -19.00 8.82
N SER A 17 0.96 -19.32 7.70
CA SER A 17 1.40 -18.93 6.35
C SER A 17 0.65 -17.72 5.77
N VAL A 18 -0.17 -17.01 6.56
CA VAL A 18 -0.96 -15.85 6.11
C VAL A 18 -0.48 -14.54 6.74
N ASN A 19 0.80 -14.25 6.56
CA ASN A 19 1.42 -12.99 6.93
C ASN A 19 2.11 -12.42 5.69
N ALA A 20 1.32 -12.21 4.65
CA ALA A 20 1.67 -11.25 3.61
C ALA A 20 1.40 -9.86 4.19
N SER A 21 2.45 -9.23 4.73
CA SER A 21 2.43 -7.80 5.03
C SER A 21 2.02 -7.08 3.76
N ALA A 22 0.95 -6.29 3.81
CA ALA A 22 0.59 -5.47 2.68
C ALA A 22 1.65 -4.39 2.54
N ASP A 23 2.61 -4.66 1.66
CA ASP A 23 3.70 -3.77 1.33
C ASP A 23 3.15 -2.39 0.99
N THR A 24 3.68 -1.37 1.65
CA THR A 24 3.45 0.01 1.25
C THR A 24 3.94 0.16 -0.19
N ILE A 25 3.02 0.44 -1.12
CA ILE A 25 3.37 0.58 -2.53
C ILE A 25 3.97 1.97 -2.71
N ILE A 26 5.26 2.04 -3.03
CA ILE A 26 5.97 3.31 -3.28
C ILE A 26 6.21 3.46 -4.79
N ASN A 27 5.72 4.55 -5.38
CA ASN A 27 5.95 4.91 -6.77
C ASN A 27 6.68 6.26 -6.86
N SER A 28 7.77 6.34 -7.60
CA SER A 28 8.61 7.54 -7.73
C SER A 28 8.79 8.06 -9.16
N ASP A 29 7.99 7.58 -10.11
CA ASP A 29 8.21 7.86 -11.54
C ASP A 29 7.41 9.05 -12.07
N LEU A 30 6.47 9.56 -11.28
CA LEU A 30 5.59 10.66 -11.67
C LEU A 30 6.22 12.03 -11.37
N ASN A 31 6.09 12.98 -12.31
CA ASN A 31 6.36 14.39 -12.03
C ASN A 31 5.14 15.02 -11.35
N LEU A 32 5.11 15.02 -10.01
CA LEU A 32 3.99 15.55 -9.25
C LEU A 32 3.94 17.08 -9.23
N TYR A 33 4.96 17.80 -9.71
CA TYR A 33 4.88 19.25 -9.88
C TYR A 33 3.97 19.66 -11.04
N ASN A 34 3.74 18.76 -12.01
CA ASN A 34 2.77 18.99 -13.07
C ASN A 34 1.33 18.89 -12.51
N PRO A 35 0.51 19.96 -12.62
CA PRO A 35 -0.85 19.97 -12.09
C PRO A 35 -1.78 18.95 -12.74
N ASP A 36 -1.61 18.67 -14.04
CA ASP A 36 -2.43 17.69 -14.76
C ASP A 36 -2.14 16.27 -14.27
N VAL A 37 -0.87 15.95 -14.02
CA VAL A 37 -0.46 14.66 -13.44
C VAL A 37 -1.10 14.47 -12.07
N ARG A 38 -1.10 15.51 -11.22
CA ARG A 38 -1.76 15.42 -9.90
C ARG A 38 -3.27 15.24 -10.03
N LYS A 39 -3.90 15.94 -10.97
CA LYS A 39 -5.34 15.79 -11.22
C LYS A 39 -5.67 14.35 -11.64
N CYS A 40 -4.95 13.81 -12.62
CA CYS A 40 -5.11 12.42 -13.06
C CYS A 40 -4.87 11.44 -11.92
N LEU A 41 -3.84 11.65 -11.10
CA LEU A 41 -3.53 10.81 -9.94
C LEU A 41 -4.68 10.82 -8.91
N LEU A 42 -5.21 11.99 -8.58
CA LEU A 42 -6.34 12.13 -7.65
C LEU A 42 -7.61 11.46 -8.19
N ASP A 43 -7.94 11.71 -9.46
CA ASP A 43 -9.15 11.18 -10.10
C ASP A 43 -9.08 9.63 -10.21
N ALA A 44 -7.92 9.08 -10.60
CA ALA A 44 -7.70 7.64 -10.69
C ALA A 44 -7.67 6.96 -9.31
N SER A 45 -6.99 7.56 -8.33
CA SER A 45 -6.96 7.02 -6.96
C SER A 45 -8.37 6.96 -6.38
N LYS A 46 -9.16 8.03 -6.57
CA LYS A 46 -10.55 8.09 -6.12
C LYS A 46 -11.43 7.05 -6.80
N SER A 47 -11.29 6.82 -8.12
CA SER A 47 -12.09 5.82 -8.84
C SER A 47 -11.78 4.38 -8.39
N GLU A 48 -10.54 4.12 -7.96
CA GLU A 48 -10.11 2.86 -7.36
C GLU A 48 -10.49 2.72 -5.86
N GLY A 49 -11.10 3.74 -5.26
CA GLY A 49 -11.52 3.75 -3.85
C GLY A 49 -10.38 4.02 -2.87
N TRP A 50 -9.32 4.70 -3.30
CA TRP A 50 -8.27 5.21 -2.42
C TRP A 50 -8.58 6.62 -1.95
N GLU A 51 -8.32 6.89 -0.68
CA GLU A 51 -8.55 8.19 -0.06
C GLU A 51 -7.23 8.94 0.13
N LEU A 52 -7.20 10.23 -0.19
CA LEU A 52 -6.02 11.05 0.05
C LEU A 52 -5.87 11.31 1.56
N LYS A 53 -4.80 10.78 2.15
CA LYS A 53 -4.51 10.90 3.59
C LYS A 53 -3.61 12.09 3.90
N SER A 54 -2.59 12.33 3.08
CA SER A 54 -1.68 13.46 3.29
C SER A 54 -0.94 13.88 2.02
N VAL A 55 -0.51 15.14 2.02
CA VAL A 55 0.38 15.73 1.03
C VAL A 55 1.44 16.53 1.78
N TYR A 56 2.72 16.28 1.50
CA TYR A 56 3.84 16.95 2.18
C TYR A 56 5.09 17.00 1.30
N MET A 57 6.11 17.75 1.73
CA MET A 57 7.46 17.61 1.20
C MET A 57 8.32 16.75 2.13
N ASN A 58 9.09 15.81 1.56
CA ASN A 58 10.05 15.03 2.32
C ASN A 58 11.36 15.81 2.57
N ALA A 59 12.32 15.18 3.25
CA ALA A 59 13.63 15.77 3.54
C ALA A 59 14.43 16.17 2.28
N ASP A 60 14.19 15.47 1.16
CA ASP A 60 14.80 15.75 -0.14
C ASP A 60 14.07 16.84 -0.93
N LYS A 61 13.10 17.53 -0.31
CA LYS A 61 12.24 18.54 -0.94
C LYS A 61 11.38 18.01 -2.09
N LYS A 62 11.11 16.72 -2.13
CA LYS A 62 10.20 16.10 -3.11
C LYS A 62 8.78 16.13 -2.60
N LEU A 63 7.84 16.46 -3.48
CA LEU A 63 6.41 16.40 -3.19
C LEU A 63 5.98 14.93 -3.03
N VAL A 64 5.24 14.64 -1.96
CA VAL A 64 4.75 13.30 -1.63
C VAL A 64 3.23 13.33 -1.46
N TYR A 65 2.57 12.34 -2.05
CA TYR A 65 1.15 12.05 -1.89
C TYR A 65 0.99 10.69 -1.22
N VAL A 66 0.22 10.62 -0.15
CA VAL A 66 -0.12 9.37 0.53
C VAL A 66 -1.61 9.12 0.40
N PHE A 67 -1.96 7.97 -0.15
CA PHE A 67 -3.32 7.48 -0.24
C PHE A 67 -3.49 6.25 0.65
N SER A 68 -4.64 6.11 1.28
CA SER A 68 -4.98 4.96 2.10
C SER A 68 -6.22 4.26 1.60
N LYS A 69 -6.25 2.93 1.75
CA LYS A 69 -7.41 2.09 1.52
C LYS A 69 -7.33 0.90 2.46
N ASP A 70 -8.34 0.73 3.29
CA ASP A 70 -8.36 -0.25 4.37
C ASP A 70 -7.13 -0.10 5.28
N ASN A 71 -6.26 -1.10 5.35
CA ASN A 71 -5.02 -1.09 6.14
C ASN A 71 -3.76 -0.85 5.29
N ASN A 72 -3.92 -0.36 4.04
CA ASN A 72 -2.85 -0.24 3.07
C ASN A 72 -2.61 1.21 2.67
N ASP A 73 -1.34 1.58 2.50
CA ASP A 73 -0.94 2.90 2.01
C ASP A 73 -0.25 2.79 0.63
N LYS A 74 -0.61 3.68 -0.29
CA LYS A 74 0.08 3.96 -1.56
C LYS A 74 0.76 5.32 -1.45
N ILE A 75 2.07 5.35 -1.68
CA ILE A 75 2.88 6.56 -1.60
C ILE A 75 3.42 6.90 -2.98
N PHE A 76 3.13 8.12 -3.45
CA PHE A 76 3.70 8.67 -4.68
C PHE A 76 4.67 9.78 -4.31
N ILE A 77 5.92 9.66 -4.76
CA ILE A 77 6.99 10.63 -4.56
C ILE A 77 7.31 11.25 -5.92
N SER A 78 7.45 12.57 -6.01
CA SER A 78 7.85 13.20 -7.27
C SER A 78 9.22 12.71 -7.72
N LYS A 79 9.36 12.42 -9.02
CA LYS A 79 10.65 12.19 -9.68
C LYS A 79 11.63 13.32 -9.39
#